data_AF-A0A822ZR49-F1
#
_entry.id   AF-A0A822ZR49-F1
#
_cell.length_a   1.000
_cell.length_b   1.000
_cell.length_c   1.000
_cell.angle_alpha   90.00
_cell.angle_beta   90.00
_cell.angle_gamma   90.00
#
_symmetry.space_group_name_H-M   'P 1'
#
loop_
_entity.id
_entity.type
_entity.pdbx_description
1 polymer ?
#
loop_
_entity_poly.entity_id
_entity_poly.type
_entity_poly.pdbx_seq_one_letter_code
_entity_poly.pdbx_strand_id
1 'polypeptide(L)'
;MNMIRSSQLYGQAMIAYLQQKGFLEVALHFVKDERTRFNLALENCNIQIVVASAKKIDEKDHWYKLGVEALRQGNASIVEYAYQRTKNFERLSFLYLVTGNMDKLSKMLRIAEIKNDVMGQFHNTLYLGDVKECVKILENDGHLLLAYVTASVRSLQDVVERLVAELGDNVPTLPEGRVSLLLMPPSPILYGGDWPLLRVMKGIFEGGLDNAGRGAEEDDEEAVDGDWGENLDIIDANDMQNGDICGGR
;
A
#
# COMPACT_ATOMS: atom_id res chain seq x y z
N MET A 1 16.62 34.92 -18.57
CA MET A 1 15.74 33.72 -18.60
C MET A 1 14.22 34.03 -18.71
N ASN A 2 13.78 35.27 -19.00
CA ASN A 2 12.33 35.59 -19.02
C ASN A 2 11.60 35.26 -20.34
N MET A 3 12.32 35.18 -21.46
CA MET A 3 11.72 34.95 -22.80
C MET A 3 11.14 33.53 -22.97
N ILE A 4 11.71 32.55 -22.27
CA ILE A 4 11.26 31.15 -22.26
C ILE A 4 10.07 30.95 -21.32
N ARG A 5 9.99 31.75 -20.25
CA ARG A 5 8.87 31.71 -19.29
C ARG A 5 7.60 32.37 -19.84
N SER A 6 7.71 33.30 -20.79
CA SER A 6 6.60 34.07 -21.36
C SER A 6 5.98 33.47 -22.62
N SER A 7 6.69 32.60 -23.34
CA SER A 7 6.23 32.03 -24.61
C SER A 7 6.02 30.52 -24.52
N GLN A 8 4.76 30.11 -24.32
CA GLN A 8 4.35 28.75 -23.98
C GLN A 8 4.79 27.68 -25.01
N LEU A 9 4.81 28.03 -26.30
CA LEU A 9 5.25 27.15 -27.40
C LEU A 9 6.75 26.85 -27.37
N TYR A 10 7.59 27.86 -27.15
CA TYR A 10 9.05 27.68 -27.09
C TYR A 10 9.48 26.92 -25.83
N GLY A 11 8.77 27.11 -24.71
CA GLY A 11 8.99 26.34 -23.49
C GLY A 11 8.74 24.84 -23.68
N GLN A 12 7.64 24.47 -24.33
CA GLN A 12 7.31 23.06 -24.61
C GLN A 12 8.30 22.41 -25.58
N ALA A 13 8.72 23.11 -26.63
CA ALA A 13 9.73 22.61 -27.57
C ALA A 13 11.10 22.40 -26.88
N MET A 14 11.49 23.28 -25.96
CA MET A 14 12.72 23.14 -25.17
C MET A 14 12.64 21.93 -24.23
N ILE A 15 11.51 21.73 -23.53
CA ILE A 15 11.29 20.58 -22.65
C ILE A 15 11.41 19.27 -23.44
N ALA A 16 10.73 19.17 -24.58
CA ALA A 16 10.79 17.98 -25.45
C ALA A 16 12.22 17.71 -25.96
N TYR A 17 12.96 18.77 -26.30
CA TYR A 17 14.37 18.64 -26.71
C TYR A 17 15.27 18.14 -25.56
N LEU A 18 15.12 18.70 -24.36
CA LEU A 18 15.88 18.27 -23.18
C LEU A 18 15.56 16.83 -22.79
N GLN A 19 14.29 16.42 -22.87
CA GLN A 19 13.83 15.05 -22.65
C GLN A 19 14.46 14.09 -23.67
N GLN A 20 14.45 14.44 -24.96
CA GLN A 20 15.09 13.63 -26.01
C GLN A 20 16.62 13.49 -25.80
N LYS A 21 17.25 14.51 -25.22
CA LYS A 21 18.69 14.51 -24.92
C LYS A 21 19.04 13.89 -23.57
N GLY A 22 18.05 13.48 -22.77
CA GLY A 22 18.25 12.85 -21.46
C GLY A 22 18.56 13.81 -20.32
N PHE A 23 18.39 15.12 -20.51
CA PHE A 23 18.60 16.14 -19.47
C PHE A 23 17.30 16.43 -18.70
N LEU A 24 16.74 15.38 -18.08
CA LEU A 24 15.43 15.41 -17.41
C LEU A 24 15.43 16.31 -16.17
N GLU A 25 16.52 16.34 -15.41
CA GLU A 25 16.70 17.23 -14.25
C GLU A 25 16.52 18.71 -14.64
N VAL A 26 17.18 19.13 -15.72
CA VAL A 26 17.09 20.51 -16.21
C VAL A 26 15.70 20.81 -16.76
N ALA A 27 15.09 19.84 -17.46
CA ALA A 27 13.73 19.98 -17.99
C ALA A 27 12.69 20.24 -16.88
N LEU A 28 12.83 19.57 -15.73
CA LEU A 28 11.91 19.70 -14.59
C LEU A 28 11.79 21.13 -14.04
N HIS A 29 12.84 21.96 -14.15
CA HIS A 29 12.80 23.36 -13.70
C HIS A 29 11.96 24.27 -14.61
N PHE A 30 11.77 23.90 -15.89
CA PHE A 30 11.04 24.70 -16.85
C PHE A 30 9.55 24.36 -16.94
N VAL A 31 9.15 23.24 -16.33
CA VAL A 31 7.77 22.74 -16.40
C VAL A 31 6.90 23.43 -15.36
N LYS A 32 5.82 24.06 -15.82
CA LYS A 32 4.81 24.71 -14.96
C LYS A 32 3.61 23.82 -14.67
N ASP A 33 3.27 22.93 -15.60
CA ASP A 33 2.12 22.03 -15.49
C ASP A 33 2.47 20.81 -14.62
N GLU A 34 1.68 20.56 -13.58
CA GLU A 34 1.94 19.49 -12.61
C GLU A 34 1.85 18.09 -13.24
N ARG A 35 0.98 17.87 -14.23
CA ARG A 35 0.87 16.57 -14.91
C ARG A 35 2.09 16.26 -15.75
N THR A 36 2.58 17.25 -16.49
CA THR A 36 3.83 17.14 -17.26
C THR A 36 5.03 16.97 -16.31
N ARG A 37 5.03 17.70 -15.18
CA ARG A 37 6.08 17.61 -14.16
C ARG A 37 6.13 16.22 -13.55
N PHE A 38 4.98 15.63 -13.25
CA PHE A 38 4.86 14.27 -12.73
C PHE A 38 5.45 13.24 -13.70
N ASN A 39 5.08 13.27 -14.98
CA ASN A 39 5.59 12.31 -15.97
C ASN A 39 7.11 12.45 -16.18
N LEU A 40 7.63 13.67 -16.24
CA LEU A 40 9.08 13.91 -16.35
C LEU A 40 9.83 13.47 -15.08
N ALA A 41 9.25 13.68 -13.90
CA ALA A 41 9.86 13.26 -12.64
C ALA A 41 9.89 11.73 -12.51
N LEU A 42 8.86 11.05 -13.03
CA LEU A 42 8.84 9.58 -13.14
C LEU A 42 9.94 9.07 -14.05
N GLU A 43 10.12 9.67 -15.23
CA GLU A 43 11.22 9.32 -16.14
C GLU A 43 12.59 9.57 -15.50
N ASN A 44 12.73 10.65 -14.74
CA ASN A 44 13.96 10.96 -13.99
C ASN A 44 14.14 10.10 -12.72
N CYS A 45 13.20 9.20 -12.41
CA CYS A 45 13.20 8.37 -11.21
C CYS A 45 13.29 9.17 -9.89
N ASN A 46 12.96 10.47 -9.88
CA ASN A 46 13.02 11.30 -8.69
C ASN A 46 11.70 11.20 -7.91
N ILE A 47 11.63 10.23 -7.01
CA ILE A 47 10.39 9.85 -6.33
C ILE A 47 9.81 10.99 -5.46
N GLN A 48 10.66 11.84 -4.87
CA GLN A 48 10.21 12.92 -3.98
C GLN A 48 9.40 13.97 -4.74
N ILE A 49 9.89 14.37 -5.92
CA ILE A 49 9.15 15.30 -6.79
C ILE A 49 7.85 14.65 -7.28
N VAL A 50 7.88 13.35 -7.61
CA VAL A 50 6.69 12.62 -8.05
C VAL A 50 5.63 12.60 -6.95
N VAL A 51 5.99 12.33 -5.70
CA VAL A 51 5.07 12.37 -4.54
C VAL A 51 4.48 13.76 -4.37
N ALA A 52 5.30 14.81 -4.42
CA ALA A 52 4.82 16.20 -4.29
C ALA A 52 3.84 16.58 -5.42
N SER A 53 4.12 16.19 -6.65
CA SER A 53 3.20 16.41 -7.78
C SER A 53 1.94 15.54 -7.69
N ALA A 54 2.05 14.28 -7.25
CA ALA A 54 0.90 13.39 -7.05
C ALA A 54 -0.07 13.93 -5.99
N LYS A 55 0.45 14.48 -4.88
CA LYS A 55 -0.35 15.14 -3.84
C LYS A 55 -1.16 16.32 -4.37
N LYS A 56 -0.61 17.08 -5.32
CA LYS A 56 -1.29 18.22 -5.92
C LYS A 56 -2.33 17.83 -6.97
N ILE A 57 -2.05 16.78 -7.76
CA ILE A 57 -2.98 16.28 -8.79
C ILE A 57 -4.13 15.51 -8.15
N ASP A 58 -3.82 14.69 -7.15
CA ASP A 58 -4.73 13.83 -6.38
C ASP A 58 -5.67 12.96 -7.22
N GLU A 59 -5.13 12.34 -8.26
CA GLU A 59 -5.87 11.42 -9.12
C GLU A 59 -5.40 9.97 -8.91
N LYS A 60 -6.36 9.03 -8.89
CA LYS A 60 -6.10 7.60 -8.64
C LYS A 60 -5.07 7.01 -9.60
N ASP A 61 -5.11 7.39 -10.87
CA ASP A 61 -4.18 6.87 -11.90
C ASP A 61 -2.74 7.34 -11.66
N HIS A 62 -2.55 8.56 -11.17
CA HIS A 62 -1.23 9.11 -10.84
C HIS A 62 -0.67 8.43 -9.58
N TRP A 63 -1.51 8.21 -8.57
CA TRP A 63 -1.13 7.40 -7.40
C TRP A 63 -0.76 5.97 -7.77
N TYR A 64 -1.49 5.35 -8.70
CA TYR A 64 -1.15 4.01 -9.21
C TYR A 64 0.23 3.98 -9.88
N LYS A 65 0.50 4.93 -10.78
CA LYS A 65 1.80 5.06 -11.46
C LYS A 65 2.94 5.28 -10.47
N LEU A 66 2.74 6.17 -9.49
CA LEU A 66 3.71 6.39 -8.41
C LEU A 66 3.98 5.09 -7.64
N GLY A 67 2.94 4.34 -7.27
CA GLY A 67 3.10 3.09 -6.53
C GLY A 67 3.89 2.03 -7.30
N VAL A 68 3.70 1.92 -8.62
CA VAL A 68 4.48 1.00 -9.46
C VAL A 68 5.95 1.38 -9.51
N GLU A 69 6.24 2.68 -9.66
CA GLU A 69 7.62 3.18 -9.78
C GLU A 69 8.35 3.16 -8.43
N ALA A 70 7.65 3.48 -7.34
CA ALA A 70 8.17 3.34 -5.98
C ALA A 70 8.48 1.88 -5.64
N LEU A 71 7.63 0.94 -6.06
CA LEU A 71 7.86 -0.50 -5.88
C LEU A 71 9.09 -0.96 -6.68
N ARG A 72 9.30 -0.43 -7.89
CA ARG A 72 10.48 -0.74 -8.71
C ARG A 72 11.78 -0.28 -8.05
N GLN A 73 11.74 0.82 -7.30
CA GLN A 73 12.89 1.34 -6.55
C GLN A 73 13.07 0.68 -5.17
N GLY A 74 12.05 -0.05 -4.69
CA GLY A 74 12.07 -0.65 -3.35
C GLY A 74 11.72 0.33 -2.22
N ASN A 75 11.09 1.47 -2.53
CA ASN A 75 10.61 2.42 -1.52
C ASN A 75 9.25 1.95 -0.97
N ALA A 76 9.27 1.01 -0.01
CA ALA A 76 8.09 0.42 0.60
C ALA A 76 7.17 1.45 1.28
N SER A 77 7.73 2.46 1.95
CA SER A 77 6.94 3.49 2.66
C SER A 77 6.07 4.30 1.70
N ILE A 78 6.60 4.63 0.52
CA ILE A 78 5.87 5.39 -0.51
C ILE A 78 4.84 4.50 -1.21
N VAL A 79 5.14 3.21 -1.40
CA VAL A 79 4.17 2.24 -1.94
C VAL A 79 2.98 2.10 -1.00
N GLU A 80 3.23 1.96 0.30
CA GLU A 80 2.19 1.94 1.33
C GLU A 80 1.30 3.18 1.23
N TYR A 81 1.91 4.37 1.19
CA TYR A 81 1.19 5.63 1.05
C TYR A 81 0.32 5.66 -0.23
N ALA A 82 0.86 5.26 -1.38
CA ALA A 82 0.12 5.22 -2.64
C ALA A 82 -1.05 4.21 -2.61
N TYR A 83 -0.89 3.05 -1.96
CA TYR A 83 -1.95 2.05 -1.81
C TYR A 83 -3.05 2.48 -0.86
N GLN A 84 -2.73 3.21 0.21
CA GLN A 84 -3.73 3.84 1.08
C GLN A 84 -4.56 4.87 0.30
N ARG A 85 -3.91 5.77 -0.46
CA ARG A 85 -4.60 6.78 -1.29
C ARG A 85 -5.50 6.16 -2.36
N THR A 86 -5.05 5.07 -2.99
CA THR A 86 -5.84 4.35 -4.01
C THR A 86 -6.88 3.38 -3.42
N LYS A 87 -6.90 3.21 -2.09
CA LYS A 87 -7.74 2.26 -1.34
C LYS A 87 -7.58 0.81 -1.82
N ASN A 88 -6.35 0.42 -2.18
CA ASN A 88 -6.03 -0.93 -2.63
C ASN A 88 -5.54 -1.79 -1.45
N PHE A 89 -6.50 -2.31 -0.68
CA PHE A 89 -6.22 -3.04 0.56
C PHE A 89 -5.59 -4.43 0.33
N GLU A 90 -5.95 -5.12 -0.76
CA GLU A 90 -5.37 -6.43 -1.08
C GLU A 90 -3.86 -6.34 -1.33
N ARG A 91 -3.44 -5.36 -2.14
CA ARG A 91 -2.00 -5.12 -2.38
C ARG A 91 -1.29 -4.62 -1.13
N LEU A 92 -1.99 -3.88 -0.27
CA LEU A 92 -1.46 -3.41 1.00
C LEU A 92 -1.25 -4.55 2.00
N SER A 93 -2.19 -5.49 2.11
CA SER A 93 -2.04 -6.73 2.89
C SER A 93 -0.84 -7.55 2.42
N PHE A 94 -0.69 -7.70 1.10
CA PHE A 94 0.46 -8.41 0.53
C PHE A 94 1.78 -7.69 0.79
N LEU A 95 1.81 -6.35 0.71
CA LEU A 95 2.99 -5.57 1.07
C LEU A 95 3.41 -5.85 2.53
N TYR A 96 2.46 -5.84 3.47
CA TYR A 96 2.75 -6.13 4.88
C TYR A 96 3.20 -7.56 5.14
N LEU A 97 2.70 -8.52 4.38
CA LEU A 97 3.20 -9.90 4.42
C LEU A 97 4.69 -9.96 4.01
N VAL A 98 5.05 -9.29 2.91
CA VAL A 98 6.43 -9.30 2.38
C VAL A 98 7.39 -8.51 3.27
N THR A 99 6.94 -7.38 3.83
CA THR A 99 7.74 -6.60 4.79
C THR A 99 7.75 -7.21 6.19
N GLY A 100 6.86 -8.16 6.47
CA GLY A 100 6.77 -8.81 7.78
C GLY A 100 6.10 -7.96 8.87
N ASN A 101 5.35 -6.92 8.51
CA ASN A 101 4.66 -6.07 9.48
C ASN A 101 3.32 -6.69 9.94
N MET A 102 3.39 -7.52 10.99
CA MET A 102 2.23 -8.24 11.53
C MET A 102 1.21 -7.31 12.20
N ASP A 103 1.65 -6.20 12.80
CA ASP A 103 0.76 -5.25 13.48
C ASP A 103 -0.15 -4.52 12.48
N LYS A 104 0.43 -4.01 11.38
CA LYS A 104 -0.34 -3.38 10.31
C LYS A 104 -1.23 -4.38 9.59
N LEU A 105 -0.80 -5.64 9.45
CA LEU A 105 -1.62 -6.72 8.90
C LEU A 105 -2.83 -7.05 9.80
N SER A 106 -2.67 -7.06 11.12
CA SER A 106 -3.78 -7.22 12.07
C SER A 106 -4.78 -6.05 12.00
N LYS A 107 -4.29 -4.81 11.84
CA LYS A 107 -5.18 -3.66 11.57
C LYS A 107 -5.94 -3.84 10.25
N MET A 108 -5.29 -4.39 9.22
CA MET A 108 -5.92 -4.66 7.92
C MET A 108 -7.05 -5.68 8.01
N LEU A 109 -6.92 -6.69 8.88
CA LEU A 109 -7.99 -7.64 9.17
C LEU A 109 -9.25 -6.91 9.69
N ARG A 110 -9.08 -6.04 10.69
CA ARG A 110 -10.20 -5.23 11.23
C ARG A 110 -10.82 -4.30 10.19
N ILE A 111 -10.02 -3.73 9.30
CA ILE A 111 -10.53 -2.89 8.21
C ILE A 111 -11.38 -3.73 7.24
N ALA A 112 -10.96 -4.96 6.92
CA ALA A 112 -11.72 -5.87 6.08
C ALA A 112 -13.03 -6.33 6.75
N GLU A 113 -13.04 -6.48 8.08
CA GLU A 113 -14.26 -6.71 8.88
C GLU A 113 -15.24 -5.55 8.75
N ILE A 114 -14.81 -4.32 9.02
CA ILE A 114 -15.66 -3.11 8.93
C ILE A 114 -16.22 -2.93 7.52
N LYS A 115 -15.42 -3.23 6.50
CA LYS A 115 -15.83 -3.14 5.09
C LYS A 115 -16.67 -4.30 4.60
N ASN A 116 -16.87 -5.35 5.41
CA ASN A 116 -17.52 -6.60 5.02
C ASN A 116 -16.88 -7.27 3.77
N ASP A 117 -15.55 -7.19 3.64
CA ASP A 117 -14.81 -7.87 2.58
C ASP A 117 -14.36 -9.27 3.05
N VAL A 118 -15.19 -10.28 2.80
CA VAL A 118 -14.98 -11.67 3.22
C VAL A 118 -13.65 -12.23 2.68
N MET A 119 -13.32 -11.94 1.42
CA MET A 119 -12.08 -12.42 0.80
C MET A 119 -10.85 -11.73 1.38
N GLY A 120 -10.95 -10.42 1.63
CA GLY A 120 -9.91 -9.67 2.33
C GLY A 120 -9.66 -10.20 3.75
N GLN A 121 -10.73 -10.52 4.50
CA GLN A 121 -10.62 -11.13 5.82
C GLN A 121 -9.96 -12.51 5.76
N PHE A 122 -10.36 -13.35 4.80
CA PHE A 122 -9.80 -14.69 4.61
C PHE A 122 -8.29 -14.62 4.25
N HIS A 123 -7.88 -13.75 3.33
CA HIS A 123 -6.47 -13.60 3.00
C HIS A 123 -5.66 -13.08 4.19
N ASN A 124 -6.17 -12.10 4.94
CA ASN A 124 -5.47 -11.55 6.10
C ASN A 124 -5.34 -12.57 7.23
N THR A 125 -6.37 -13.38 7.50
CA THR A 125 -6.30 -14.47 8.49
C THR A 125 -5.32 -15.56 8.07
N LEU A 126 -5.25 -15.89 6.77
CA LEU A 126 -4.25 -16.80 6.24
C LEU A 126 -2.82 -16.27 6.42
N TYR A 127 -2.59 -14.98 6.15
CA TYR A 127 -1.28 -14.35 6.31
C TYR A 127 -0.84 -14.28 7.78
N LEU A 128 -1.78 -14.04 8.70
CA LEU A 128 -1.53 -14.09 10.15
C LEU A 128 -1.38 -15.53 10.68
N GLY A 129 -1.93 -16.51 9.95
CA GLY A 129 -2.01 -17.90 10.37
C GLY A 129 -3.05 -18.16 11.46
N ASP A 130 -4.02 -17.25 11.65
CA ASP A 130 -5.12 -17.46 12.61
C ASP A 130 -6.17 -18.40 12.03
N VAL A 131 -6.03 -19.67 12.36
CA VAL A 131 -6.93 -20.75 11.95
C VAL A 131 -8.33 -20.57 12.52
N LYS A 132 -8.44 -20.11 13.77
CA LYS A 132 -9.74 -20.02 14.45
C LYS A 132 -10.60 -18.98 13.77
N GLU A 133 -10.02 -17.83 13.45
CA GLU A 133 -10.71 -16.78 12.73
C GLU A 133 -11.04 -17.19 11.29
N CYS A 134 -10.12 -17.88 10.61
CA CYS A 134 -10.38 -18.46 9.28
C CYS A 134 -11.60 -19.41 9.27
N VAL A 135 -11.76 -20.26 10.29
CA VAL A 135 -12.91 -21.17 10.40
C VAL A 135 -14.20 -20.38 10.64
N LYS A 136 -14.19 -19.37 11.53
CA LYS A 136 -15.35 -18.50 11.76
C LYS A 136 -15.79 -17.75 10.50
N ILE A 137 -14.86 -17.24 9.70
CA ILE A 137 -15.18 -16.54 8.45
C ILE A 137 -15.89 -17.51 7.48
N LEU A 138 -15.39 -18.75 7.37
CA LEU A 138 -16.02 -19.78 6.54
C LEU A 138 -17.40 -20.20 7.05
N GLU A 139 -17.60 -20.25 8.37
CA GLU A 139 -18.91 -20.47 8.99
C GLU A 139 -19.88 -19.35 8.65
N ASN A 140 -19.45 -18.09 8.81
CA ASN A 140 -20.27 -16.91 8.56
C ASN A 140 -20.70 -16.79 7.07
N ASP A 141 -19.85 -17.23 6.15
CA ASP A 141 -20.15 -17.24 4.70
C ASP A 141 -21.02 -18.45 4.28
N GLY A 142 -21.30 -19.39 5.20
CA GLY A 142 -22.12 -20.58 4.95
C GLY A 142 -21.35 -21.77 4.37
N HIS A 143 -20.02 -21.68 4.27
CA HIS A 143 -19.14 -22.75 3.79
C HIS A 143 -18.75 -23.73 4.89
N LEU A 144 -19.76 -24.33 5.54
CA LEU A 144 -19.61 -25.22 6.70
C LEU A 144 -18.76 -26.47 6.41
N LEU A 145 -18.86 -27.03 5.21
CA LEU A 145 -18.03 -28.16 4.78
C LEU A 145 -16.55 -27.80 4.77
N LEU A 146 -16.20 -26.62 4.27
CA LEU A 146 -14.82 -26.16 4.21
C LEU A 146 -14.30 -25.78 5.61
N ALA A 147 -15.16 -25.18 6.44
CA ALA A 147 -14.89 -24.94 7.85
C ALA A 147 -14.54 -26.25 8.59
N TYR A 148 -15.35 -27.31 8.39
CA TYR A 148 -15.13 -28.63 9.00
C TYR A 148 -13.80 -29.26 8.55
N VAL A 149 -13.52 -29.25 7.26
CA VAL A 149 -12.25 -29.76 6.71
C VAL A 149 -11.07 -28.98 7.28
N THR A 150 -11.18 -27.66 7.40
CA THR A 150 -10.10 -26.82 7.92
C THR A 150 -9.86 -27.04 9.42
N ALA A 151 -10.93 -27.20 10.19
CA ALA A 151 -10.88 -27.45 11.63
C ALA A 151 -10.34 -28.85 11.96
N SER A 152 -10.80 -29.87 11.23
CA SER A 152 -10.36 -31.26 11.40
C SER A 152 -8.89 -31.46 11.04
N VAL A 153 -8.44 -30.88 9.91
CA VAL A 153 -7.03 -30.89 9.51
C VAL A 153 -6.17 -30.24 10.59
N ARG A 154 -6.60 -29.14 11.19
CA ARG A 154 -5.81 -28.43 12.21
C ARG A 154 -6.11 -28.84 13.66
N SER A 155 -6.81 -29.96 13.87
CA SER A 155 -7.10 -30.55 15.19
C SER A 155 -7.83 -29.61 16.17
N LEU A 156 -8.77 -28.80 15.68
CA LEU A 156 -9.65 -27.95 16.50
C LEU A 156 -10.92 -28.71 16.93
N GLN A 157 -10.76 -29.65 17.85
CA GLN A 157 -11.80 -30.61 18.24
C GLN A 157 -13.13 -29.95 18.66
N ASP A 158 -13.07 -28.90 19.48
CA ASP A 158 -14.28 -28.18 19.96
C ASP A 158 -15.12 -27.58 18.82
N VAL A 159 -14.47 -27.13 17.75
CA VAL A 159 -15.14 -26.54 16.59
C VAL A 159 -15.68 -27.62 15.67
N VAL A 160 -14.92 -28.71 15.51
CA VAL A 160 -15.32 -29.89 14.75
C VAL A 160 -16.60 -30.50 15.32
N GLU A 161 -16.70 -30.69 16.64
CA GLU A 161 -17.89 -31.26 17.27
C GLU A 161 -19.15 -30.42 17.04
N ARG A 162 -19.03 -29.08 17.13
CA ARG A 162 -20.14 -28.16 16.84
C ARG A 162 -20.55 -28.21 15.36
N LEU A 163 -19.58 -28.21 14.46
CA LEU A 163 -19.84 -28.30 13.02
C LEU A 163 -20.47 -29.63 12.61
N VAL A 164 -20.08 -30.74 13.23
CA VAL A 164 -20.70 -32.05 12.99
C VAL A 164 -22.16 -32.05 13.46
N ALA A 165 -22.47 -31.41 14.58
CA ALA A 165 -23.85 -31.27 15.06
C ALA A 165 -24.72 -30.46 14.08
N GLU A 166 -24.14 -29.44 13.42
CA GLU A 166 -24.84 -28.64 12.40
C GLU A 166 -24.95 -29.33 11.03
N LEU A 167 -23.93 -30.11 10.61
CA LEU A 167 -23.91 -30.79 9.32
C LEU A 167 -24.70 -32.11 9.28
N GLY A 168 -24.86 -32.77 10.43
CA GLY A 168 -25.54 -34.06 10.56
C GLY A 168 -24.91 -35.13 9.66
N ASP A 169 -25.67 -35.63 8.68
CA ASP A 169 -25.27 -36.72 7.78
C ASP A 169 -24.38 -36.29 6.59
N ASN A 170 -24.14 -35.00 6.39
CA ASN A 170 -23.38 -34.48 5.24
C ASN A 170 -21.87 -34.38 5.48
N VAL A 171 -21.33 -35.12 6.46
CA VAL A 171 -19.91 -35.03 6.83
C VAL A 171 -19.04 -35.77 5.80
N PRO A 172 -18.07 -35.09 5.16
CA PRO A 172 -17.18 -35.72 4.19
C PRO A 172 -16.14 -36.60 4.90
N THR A 173 -15.82 -37.75 4.30
CA THR A 173 -14.73 -38.61 4.78
C THR A 173 -13.39 -37.97 4.45
N LEU A 174 -12.58 -37.71 5.47
CA LEU A 174 -11.26 -37.09 5.31
C LEU A 174 -10.17 -38.15 5.19
N PRO A 175 -9.12 -37.91 4.37
CA PRO A 175 -7.99 -38.82 4.27
C PRO A 175 -7.18 -38.79 5.57
N GLU A 176 -7.10 -39.94 6.24
CA GLU A 176 -6.30 -40.14 7.45
C GLU A 176 -4.79 -40.04 7.13
N GLY A 177 -4.02 -39.31 7.96
CA GLY A 177 -2.56 -39.31 7.91
C GLY A 177 -1.87 -38.05 7.35
N ARG A 178 -2.61 -36.99 6.97
CA ARG A 178 -1.97 -35.69 6.67
C ARG A 178 -1.68 -34.94 7.97
N VAL A 179 -0.43 -35.00 8.41
CA VAL A 179 0.08 -34.15 9.50
C VAL A 179 0.17 -32.73 8.98
N SER A 180 -0.58 -31.83 9.60
CA SER A 180 -0.73 -30.45 9.18
C SER A 180 0.55 -29.67 9.43
N LEU A 181 1.34 -29.49 8.38
CA LEU A 181 2.40 -28.49 8.37
C LEU A 181 1.71 -27.11 8.38
N LEU A 182 1.94 -26.34 9.44
CA LEU A 182 1.52 -24.95 9.52
C LEU A 182 2.07 -24.22 8.29
N LEU A 183 1.16 -23.76 7.43
CA LEU A 183 1.47 -22.94 6.27
C LEU A 183 1.77 -21.49 6.69
N MET A 184 2.42 -21.31 7.85
CA MET A 184 2.78 -19.99 8.31
C MET A 184 4.08 -19.57 7.61
N PRO A 185 4.14 -18.34 7.06
CA PRO A 185 5.43 -17.78 6.70
C PRO A 185 6.30 -17.73 7.97
N PRO A 186 7.62 -17.96 7.86
CA PRO A 186 8.52 -17.84 9.00
C PRO A 186 8.41 -16.44 9.61
N SER A 187 8.50 -16.35 10.95
CA SER A 187 8.46 -15.06 11.64
C SER A 187 9.58 -14.15 11.10
N PRO A 188 9.26 -12.95 10.61
CA PRO A 188 10.25 -12.03 10.06
C PRO A 188 11.24 -11.63 11.16
N ILE A 189 12.54 -11.75 10.87
CA ILE A 189 13.62 -11.39 11.80
C ILE A 189 13.87 -9.87 11.77
N LEU A 190 13.59 -9.24 10.62
CA LEU A 190 13.69 -7.82 10.40
C LEU A 190 12.35 -7.34 9.83
N TYR A 191 11.82 -6.27 10.40
CA TYR A 191 10.69 -5.56 9.84
C TYR A 191 11.20 -4.73 8.66
N GLY A 192 10.66 -5.00 7.47
CA GLY A 192 11.11 -4.43 6.21
C GLY A 192 10.78 -2.94 6.11
N GLY A 193 11.82 -2.11 6.03
CA GLY A 193 11.75 -0.72 5.59
C GLY A 193 12.09 -0.57 4.11
N ASP A 194 12.35 0.66 3.68
CA ASP A 194 12.80 0.94 2.31
C ASP A 194 14.08 0.17 1.97
N TRP A 195 14.16 -0.35 0.74
CA TRP A 195 15.32 -1.08 0.25
C TRP A 195 16.55 -0.15 0.22
N PRO A 196 17.73 -0.60 0.67
CA PRO A 196 18.90 0.26 0.72
C PRO A 196 19.30 0.73 -0.68
N LEU A 197 19.29 2.05 -0.89
CA LEU A 197 19.73 2.68 -2.13
C LEU A 197 21.21 3.06 -2.06
N LEU A 198 21.89 2.93 -3.19
CA LEU A 198 23.26 3.44 -3.32
C LEU A 198 23.23 4.97 -3.27
N ARG A 199 24.10 5.57 -2.46
CA ARG A 199 24.32 7.01 -2.46
C ARG A 199 25.04 7.40 -3.75
N VAL A 200 24.30 7.95 -4.71
CA VAL A 200 24.87 8.56 -5.91
C VAL A 200 25.18 10.03 -5.60
N MET A 201 26.32 10.55 -6.08
CA MET A 201 26.63 11.97 -5.93
C MET A 201 25.61 12.80 -6.71
N LYS A 202 25.15 13.90 -6.10
CA LYS A 202 24.27 14.87 -6.75
C LYS A 202 24.92 15.40 -8.02
N GLY A 203 24.12 15.48 -9.10
CA GLY A 203 24.57 16.03 -10.38
C GLY A 203 24.92 17.51 -10.26
N ILE A 204 25.72 18.03 -11.21
CA ILE A 204 26.15 19.44 -11.26
C ILE A 204 24.95 20.41 -11.28
N PHE A 205 23.79 19.94 -11.76
CA PHE A 205 22.57 20.73 -11.89
C PHE A 205 21.68 20.72 -10.65
N GLU A 206 21.84 19.75 -9.74
CA GLU A 206 20.95 19.55 -8.59
C GLU A 206 21.19 20.55 -7.45
N GLY A 207 22.39 21.16 -7.36
CA GLY A 207 22.68 22.20 -6.36
C GLY A 207 22.66 23.64 -6.89
N GLY A 208 22.85 23.83 -8.19
CA GLY A 208 23.05 25.17 -8.79
C GLY A 208 21.77 25.86 -9.26
N LEU A 209 20.72 25.10 -9.60
CA LEU A 209 19.51 25.65 -10.21
C LEU A 209 18.44 26.04 -9.19
N ASP A 210 18.42 25.42 -8.01
CA ASP A 210 17.48 25.75 -6.93
C ASP A 210 17.70 27.18 -6.39
N ASN A 211 18.95 27.65 -6.43
CA ASN A 211 19.33 28.97 -5.90
C ASN A 211 19.01 30.15 -6.85
N ALA A 212 18.68 29.87 -8.12
CA ALA A 212 18.50 30.93 -9.13
C ALA A 212 17.08 31.52 -9.20
N GLY A 213 16.15 31.11 -8.32
CA GLY A 213 14.73 31.45 -8.48
C GLY A 213 13.87 31.61 -7.23
N ARG A 214 14.40 31.46 -6.00
CA ARG A 214 13.60 31.61 -4.78
C ARG A 214 14.29 32.53 -3.76
N GLY A 215 13.82 33.76 -3.68
CA GLY A 215 13.71 34.46 -2.40
C GLY A 215 12.44 33.99 -1.71
N ALA A 216 12.41 32.71 -1.33
CA ALA A 216 11.38 32.12 -0.48
C ALA A 216 12.14 31.56 0.71
N GLU A 217 11.70 31.95 1.89
CA GLU A 217 12.24 31.58 3.19
C GLU A 217 12.62 30.10 3.23
N GLU A 218 13.83 29.86 3.74
CA GLU A 218 14.32 28.55 4.14
C GLU A 218 13.39 28.03 5.24
N ASP A 219 12.30 27.36 4.86
CA ASP A 219 11.90 26.20 5.63
C ASP A 219 12.95 25.15 5.29
N ASP A 220 13.94 25.04 6.17
CA ASP A 220 14.73 23.83 6.34
C ASP A 220 13.74 22.67 6.55
N GLU A 221 13.24 22.10 5.46
CA GLU A 221 12.79 20.72 5.46
C GLU A 221 14.07 19.90 5.64
N GLU A 222 14.47 19.77 6.91
CA GLU A 222 15.15 18.59 7.44
C GLU A 222 14.69 17.40 6.61
N ALA A 223 15.64 16.62 6.09
CA ALA A 223 15.37 15.39 5.38
C ALA A 223 14.25 14.66 6.11
N VAL A 224 13.02 14.75 5.58
CA VAL A 224 11.83 14.24 6.25
C VAL A 224 12.06 12.76 6.32
N ASP A 225 12.42 12.33 7.53
CA ASP A 225 12.82 10.99 7.88
C ASP A 225 11.64 10.08 7.56
N GLY A 226 11.67 9.49 6.36
CA GLY A 226 11.03 8.25 5.90
C GLY A 226 9.60 7.87 6.31
N ASP A 227 8.87 8.70 7.04
CA ASP A 227 7.67 8.31 7.77
C ASP A 227 6.40 8.69 7.01
N TRP A 228 6.28 8.08 5.83
CA TRP A 228 5.07 8.17 5.00
C TRP A 228 4.00 7.16 5.45
N GLY A 229 4.28 6.36 6.49
CA GLY A 229 3.57 5.12 6.78
C GLY A 229 3.07 4.95 8.21
N GLU A 230 3.36 5.82 9.18
CA GLU A 230 2.82 5.66 10.54
C GLU A 230 1.32 5.93 10.63
N ASN A 231 0.81 6.91 9.88
CA ASN A 231 -0.62 7.22 9.87
C ASN A 231 -1.28 6.47 8.71
N LEU A 232 -1.85 5.31 9.02
CA LEU A 232 -2.97 4.80 8.25
C LEU A 232 -4.08 5.86 8.35
N ASP A 233 -4.14 6.78 7.38
CA ASP A 233 -5.23 7.76 7.19
C ASP A 233 -6.51 7.04 6.73
N ILE A 234 -6.90 6.01 7.49
CA ILE A 234 -8.10 5.24 7.33
C ILE A 234 -8.93 5.65 8.54
N ILE A 235 -9.92 6.50 8.27
CA ILE A 235 -11.08 6.86 9.11
C ILE A 235 -10.88 6.37 10.54
N ASP A 236 -10.45 7.29 11.41
CA ASP A 236 -10.30 7.07 12.83
C ASP A 236 -11.45 6.16 13.31
N ALA A 237 -11.11 4.94 13.71
CA ALA A 237 -12.08 3.92 14.10
C ALA A 237 -12.91 4.37 15.32
N ASN A 238 -12.55 5.50 15.93
CA ASN A 238 -13.29 6.19 16.98
C ASN A 238 -14.40 7.13 16.48
N ASP A 239 -14.44 7.50 15.20
CA ASP A 239 -15.38 8.52 14.68
C ASP A 239 -16.64 7.93 14.01
N MET A 240 -16.76 6.59 13.95
CA MET A 240 -18.05 5.95 13.72
C MET A 240 -18.72 5.72 15.07
N GLN A 241 -19.31 6.80 15.62
CA GLN A 241 -20.30 6.68 16.70
C GLN A 241 -21.31 5.60 16.32
N ASN A 242 -21.52 4.66 17.25
CA ASN A 242 -22.68 3.78 17.29
C ASN A 242 -23.95 4.60 17.05
N GLY A 243 -24.41 4.66 15.80
CA GLY A 243 -25.70 5.20 15.43
C GLY A 243 -26.79 4.18 15.74
N ASP A 244 -27.39 4.30 16.92
CA ASP A 244 -28.71 3.83 17.31
C ASP A 244 -29.23 2.53 16.67
N ILE A 245 -28.88 1.38 17.29
CA ILE A 245 -29.83 0.27 17.39
C ILE A 245 -30.68 0.52 18.65
N CYS A 246 -31.65 1.41 18.54
CA CYS A 246 -32.70 1.59 19.53
C CYS A 246 -34.02 2.02 18.88
N GLY A 247 -34.85 1.02 18.57
CA GLY A 247 -36.30 1.07 18.77
C GLY A 247 -37.16 1.76 17.72
N GLY A 248 -38.08 1.00 17.10
CA GLY A 248 -39.19 1.59 16.36
C GLY A 248 -40.13 0.60 15.69
N ARG A 249 -40.88 -0.16 16.51
CA ARG A 249 -42.16 -0.87 16.25
C ARG A 249 -42.31 -1.72 14.98
#